data_AF-A0A3D3PDC4-F1
#
_entry.id   AF-A0A3D3PDC4-F1
#
_cell.length_a   1.000
_cell.length_b   1.000
_cell.length_c   1.000
_cell.angle_alpha   90.00
_cell.angle_beta   90.00
_cell.angle_gamma   90.00
#
_symmetry.space_group_name_H-M   'P 1'
#
loop_
_entity.id
_entity.type
_entity.pdbx_description
1 polymer ?
#
loop_
_entity_poly.entity_id
_entity_poly.type
_entity_poly.pdbx_seq_one_letter_code
_entity_poly.pdbx_strand_id
1 'polypeptide(L)'
;ITGLTTYELKKGKFRPADAGQLNFYLNVLDEKVKLQTENSSIGIVLCKEKNNTVVEFAIKSFDKAMGVATYKTSKKTPVQLKGILPDADALGNLLG
;
A
#
# COMPACT_ATOMS: atom_id res chain seq x y z
N ILE A 1 6.02 20.00 6.09
CA ILE A 1 4.67 19.61 5.61
C ILE A 1 4.67 18.09 5.53
N THR A 2 3.87 17.42 6.37
CA THR A 2 3.74 15.96 6.47
C THR A 2 2.47 15.50 5.75
N GLY A 3 2.25 14.19 5.61
CA GLY A 3 1.06 13.63 4.98
C GLY A 3 0.91 12.15 5.29
N LEU A 4 -0.31 11.65 5.10
CA LEU A 4 -0.68 10.26 5.38
C LEU A 4 -0.45 9.39 4.13
N THR A 5 0.03 8.17 4.34
CA THR A 5 0.22 7.18 3.26
C THR A 5 -0.51 5.89 3.60
N THR A 6 -1.37 5.43 2.69
CA THR A 6 -2.09 4.16 2.80
C THR A 6 -1.50 3.12 1.87
N TYR A 7 -1.40 1.88 2.35
CA TYR A 7 -0.94 0.75 1.57
C TYR A 7 -2.02 -0.33 1.47
N GLU A 8 -2.39 -0.68 0.24
CA GLU A 8 -3.30 -1.78 -0.06
C GLU A 8 -2.49 -3.00 -0.51
N LEU A 9 -2.33 -4.00 0.36
CA LEU A 9 -1.49 -5.17 0.09
C LEU A 9 -2.29 -6.32 -0.53
N LYS A 10 -1.82 -6.85 -1.65
CA LYS A 10 -2.40 -8.01 -2.35
C LYS A 10 -1.39 -9.12 -2.55
N LYS A 11 -1.79 -10.36 -2.23
CA LYS A 11 -1.00 -11.58 -2.48
C LYS A 11 -0.94 -11.98 -3.96
N GLY A 12 -1.85 -11.46 -4.78
CA GLY A 12 -1.98 -11.78 -6.20
C GLY A 12 -1.72 -10.58 -7.12
N LYS A 13 -2.18 -10.74 -8.37
CA LYS A 13 -2.15 -9.69 -9.39
C LYS A 13 -3.09 -8.54 -9.02
N PHE A 14 -2.70 -7.31 -9.35
CA PHE A 14 -3.56 -6.14 -9.27
C PHE A 14 -4.88 -6.34 -10.03
N ARG A 15 -6.00 -5.92 -9.43
CA ARG A 15 -7.32 -5.85 -10.05
C ARG A 15 -7.87 -4.42 -9.92
N PRO A 16 -8.68 -3.93 -10.88
CA PRO A 16 -9.29 -2.60 -10.79
C PRO A 16 -10.06 -2.33 -9.48
N ALA A 17 -10.71 -3.35 -8.90
CA ALA A 17 -11.40 -3.24 -7.61
C ALA A 17 -10.47 -2.84 -6.44
N ASP A 18 -9.17 -3.12 -6.55
CA ASP A 18 -8.19 -2.75 -5.52
C ASP A 18 -7.93 -1.23 -5.53
N ALA A 19 -8.01 -0.57 -6.70
CA ALA A 19 -7.96 0.90 -6.79
C ALA A 19 -9.21 1.55 -6.19
N GLY A 20 -10.38 0.92 -6.34
CA GLY A 20 -11.63 1.37 -5.70
C GLY A 20 -11.55 1.35 -4.17
N GLN A 21 -11.02 0.26 -3.59
CA GLN A 21 -10.75 0.16 -2.15
C GLN A 21 -9.81 1.29 -1.69
N LEU A 22 -8.70 1.48 -2.40
CA LEU A 22 -7.71 2.50 -2.06
C LEU A 22 -8.29 3.92 -2.13
N ASN A 23 -9.07 4.23 -3.17
CA ASN A 23 -9.74 5.53 -3.31
C ASN A 23 -10.69 5.81 -2.15
N PHE A 24 -11.45 4.80 -1.70
CA PHE A 24 -12.31 4.92 -0.54
C PHE A 24 -11.50 5.28 0.72
N TYR A 25 -10.38 4.60 0.98
CA TYR A 25 -9.53 4.90 2.14
C TYR A 25 -8.96 6.32 2.08
N LEU A 26 -8.49 6.78 0.91
CA LEU A 26 -7.96 8.13 0.76
C LEU A 26 -9.01 9.20 1.03
N ASN A 27 -10.26 8.98 0.61
CA ASN A 27 -11.35 9.89 0.94
C ASN A 27 -11.59 9.98 2.45
N VAL A 28 -11.64 8.83 3.14
CA VAL A 28 -11.83 8.81 4.60
C VAL A 28 -10.66 9.47 5.32
N LEU A 29 -9.42 9.20 4.91
CA LEU A 29 -8.25 9.82 5.53
C LEU A 29 -8.23 11.33 5.33
N ASP A 30 -8.46 11.80 4.11
CA ASP A 30 -8.45 13.23 3.81
C ASP A 30 -9.55 13.99 4.54
N GLU A 31 -10.71 13.36 4.76
CA GLU A 31 -11.87 14.02 5.38
C GLU A 31 -11.88 13.89 6.90
N LYS A 32 -11.41 12.77 7.45
CA LYS A 32 -11.60 12.44 8.89
C LYS A 32 -10.32 12.42 9.72
N VAL A 33 -9.15 12.23 9.10
CA VAL A 33 -7.90 11.97 9.84
C VAL A 33 -6.84 13.05 9.59
N LYS A 34 -6.69 13.46 8.34
CA LYS A 34 -5.70 14.44 7.90
C LYS A 34 -5.86 15.76 8.66
N LEU A 35 -4.74 16.29 9.16
CA LEU A 35 -4.72 17.62 9.79
C LEU A 35 -4.73 18.72 8.73
N GLN A 36 -5.18 19.93 9.11
CA GLN A 36 -5.27 21.06 8.17
C GLN A 36 -3.92 21.47 7.54
N THR A 37 -2.81 21.20 8.22
CA THR A 37 -1.45 21.52 7.75
C THR A 37 -0.80 20.41 6.94
N GLU A 38 -1.49 19.30 6.69
CA GLU A 38 -0.97 18.13 5.97
C GLU A 38 -1.38 18.14 4.49
N ASN A 39 -0.52 17.57 3.66
CA ASN A 39 -0.83 17.32 2.27
C ASN A 39 -1.91 16.25 2.12
N SER A 40 -2.60 16.23 0.98
CA SER A 40 -3.52 15.15 0.63
C SER A 40 -2.84 13.78 0.74
N SER A 41 -3.61 12.80 1.20
CA SER A 41 -3.15 11.45 1.45
C SER A 41 -2.74 10.76 0.15
N ILE A 42 -1.73 9.90 0.22
CA ILE A 42 -1.22 9.13 -0.93
C ILE A 42 -1.56 7.66 -0.73
N GLY A 43 -2.01 7.01 -1.81
CA GLY A 43 -2.34 5.59 -1.80
C GLY A 43 -1.37 4.77 -2.65
N ILE A 44 -0.97 3.60 -2.15
CA ILE A 44 -0.15 2.65 -2.91
C ILE A 44 -0.77 1.26 -2.83
N VAL A 45 -1.13 0.67 -3.98
CA VAL A 45 -1.40 -0.77 -4.05
C VAL A 45 -0.06 -1.51 -4.21
N LEU A 46 0.24 -2.41 -3.27
CA LEU A 46 1.37 -3.32 -3.34
C LEU A 46 0.88 -4.71 -3.72
N CYS A 47 1.24 -5.20 -4.90
CA CYS A 47 0.77 -6.49 -5.43
C CYS A 47 1.94 -7.39 -5.84
N LYS A 48 1.72 -8.68 -6.08
CA LYS A 48 2.77 -9.55 -6.61
C LYS A 48 3.08 -9.27 -8.07
N GLU A 49 2.03 -8.95 -8.84
CA GLU A 49 2.10 -8.78 -10.28
C GLU A 49 1.15 -7.68 -10.74
N LYS A 50 1.47 -7.01 -11.85
CA LYS A 50 0.58 -6.03 -12.47
C LYS A 50 0.71 -6.06 -13.98
N ASN A 51 -0.38 -5.72 -14.67
CA ASN A 51 -0.35 -5.35 -16.08
C ASN A 51 -0.45 -3.82 -16.15
N ASN A 52 0.53 -3.17 -16.78
CA ASN A 52 0.62 -1.71 -16.79
C ASN A 52 -0.59 -1.06 -17.46
N THR A 53 -1.09 -1.62 -18.56
CA THR A 53 -2.29 -1.13 -19.25
C THR A 53 -3.51 -1.20 -18.33
N VAL A 54 -3.73 -2.34 -17.65
CA VAL A 54 -4.84 -2.48 -16.70
C VAL A 54 -4.72 -1.49 -15.54
N VAL A 55 -3.51 -1.27 -15.02
CA VAL A 55 -3.25 -0.28 -13.98
C VAL A 55 -3.59 1.11 -14.47
N GLU A 56 -3.08 1.52 -15.63
CA GLU A 56 -3.31 2.84 -16.21
C GLU A 56 -4.81 3.12 -16.39
N PHE A 57 -5.55 2.19 -16.99
CA PHE A 57 -7.00 2.34 -17.14
C PHE A 57 -7.75 2.38 -15.81
N ALA A 58 -7.32 1.60 -14.81
CA ALA A 58 -7.98 1.56 -13.51
C ALA A 58 -7.75 2.83 -12.68
N ILE A 59 -6.58 3.47 -12.80
CA ILE A 59 -6.24 4.65 -11.99
C ILE A 59 -6.62 5.97 -12.68
N LYS A 60 -6.74 6.00 -14.02
CA LYS A 60 -6.99 7.21 -14.81
C LYS A 60 -8.25 7.98 -14.42
N SER A 61 -9.25 7.30 -13.86
CA SER A 61 -10.53 7.90 -13.45
C SER A 61 -10.50 8.51 -12.05
N PHE A 62 -9.38 8.44 -11.32
CA PHE A 62 -9.29 8.96 -9.96
C PHE A 62 -8.41 10.20 -9.90
N ASP A 63 -8.91 11.25 -9.25
CA ASP A 63 -8.17 12.50 -9.03
C ASP A 63 -7.17 12.42 -7.86
N LYS A 64 -7.26 11.37 -7.05
CA LYS A 64 -6.41 11.17 -5.87
C LYS A 64 -5.04 10.61 -6.26
N ALA A 65 -4.01 11.00 -5.51
CA ALA A 65 -2.65 10.51 -5.69
C ALA A 65 -2.55 9.01 -5.35
N MET A 66 -2.61 8.15 -6.37
CA MET A 66 -2.54 6.69 -6.23
C MET A 66 -1.50 6.07 -7.16
N GLY A 67 -0.80 5.06 -6.64
CA GLY A 67 0.17 4.27 -7.39
C GLY A 67 -0.02 2.77 -7.22
N VAL A 68 0.48 1.99 -8.17
CA VAL A 68 0.53 0.52 -8.09
C VAL A 68 1.97 0.06 -8.28
N ALA A 69 2.51 -0.62 -7.28
CA ALA A 69 3.86 -1.18 -7.30
C ALA A 69 3.82 -2.70 -7.04
N THR A 70 4.86 -3.39 -7.51
CA THR A 70 5.05 -4.80 -7.22
C THR A 70 6.07 -5.00 -6.10
N TYR A 71 5.85 -6.01 -5.26
CA TYR A 71 6.83 -6.42 -4.26
C TYR A 71 7.45 -7.77 -4.58
N LYS A 72 8.62 -8.02 -4.00
CA LYS A 72 9.31 -9.30 -4.04
C LYS A 72 9.36 -9.90 -2.64
N THR A 73 9.14 -11.21 -2.54
CA THR A 73 9.24 -11.94 -1.27
C THR A 73 10.59 -12.65 -1.19
N SER A 74 11.25 -12.56 -0.04
CA SER A 74 12.46 -13.30 0.27
C SER A 74 12.26 -14.06 1.57
N LYS A 75 12.73 -15.31 1.63
CA LYS A 75 12.83 -16.07 2.89
C LYS A 75 14.05 -15.65 3.72
N LYS A 76 14.98 -14.91 3.12
CA LYS A 76 16.17 -14.40 3.81
C LYS A 76 15.91 -12.98 4.28
N THR A 77 16.02 -12.76 5.59
CA THR A 77 16.03 -11.42 6.18
C THR A 77 17.28 -10.68 5.69
N PRO A 78 17.14 -9.48 5.09
CA PRO A 78 18.27 -8.64 4.73
C PRO A 78 19.19 -8.43 5.93
N VAL A 79 20.51 -8.40 5.70
CA VAL A 79 21.51 -8.26 6.78
C VAL A 79 21.24 -7.01 7.62
N GLN A 80 20.80 -5.92 6.97
CA GLN A 80 20.47 -4.65 7.62
C GLN A 80 19.27 -4.71 8.57
N LEU A 81 18.40 -5.72 8.43
CA LEU A 81 17.21 -5.90 9.25
C LEU A 81 17.39 -6.98 10.33
N LYS A 82 18.54 -7.67 10.37
CA LYS A 82 18.83 -8.67 11.40
C LYS A 82 18.90 -7.99 12.77
N GLY A 83 18.11 -8.49 13.72
CA GLY A 83 18.03 -7.97 15.08
C GLY A 83 17.09 -6.77 15.27
N ILE A 84 16.51 -6.22 14.19
CA ILE A 84 15.50 -5.15 14.26
C ILE A 84 14.09 -5.74 14.28
N LEU A 85 13.86 -6.75 13.43
CA LEU A 85 12.59 -7.46 13.34
C LEU A 85 12.75 -8.89 13.87
N PRO A 86 11.74 -9.42 14.60
CA PRO A 86 11.70 -10.84 14.93
C PRO A 86 11.66 -11.68 13.65
N ASP A 87 12.10 -12.94 13.75
CA ASP A 87 11.92 -13.88 12.64
C ASP A 87 10.43 -14.19 12.39
N ALA A 88 10.16 -14.89 11.29
CA ALA A 88 8.79 -15.14 10.84
C ALA A 88 7.96 -15.93 11.86
N ASP A 89 8.59 -16.87 12.59
CA ASP A 89 7.90 -17.71 13.57
C ASP A 89 7.59 -16.89 14.84
N ALA A 90 8.57 -16.13 15.32
CA ALA A 90 8.39 -15.21 16.45
C ALA A 90 7.37 -14.10 16.15
N LEU A 91 7.37 -13.55 14.92
CA LEU A 91 6.35 -12.59 14.48
C LEU A 91 4.96 -13.25 14.45
N GLY A 92 4.86 -14.49 14.00
CA GLY A 92 3.63 -15.28 14.02
C GLY A 92 3.07 -15.45 15.43
N ASN A 93 3.92 -15.80 16.39
CA ASN A 93 3.54 -15.96 17.80
C ASN A 93 3.17 -14.64 18.50
N LEU A 94 3.63 -13.50 18.00
CA LEU A 94 3.31 -12.19 18.59
C LEU A 94 1.96 -11.66 18.08
N LEU A 95 1.55 -12.09 16.89
CA LEU A 95 0.34 -11.65 16.20
C LEU A 95 -0.81 -12.67 16.30
N GLY A 96 -0.57 -13.79 16.99
CA GLY A 96 -1.50 -14.90 17.25
C GLY A 96 -1.22 -15.56 18.59
#